data_AF-A0A222SRL3-F1
#
_entry.id   AF-A0A222SRL3-F1
#
_cell.length_a   1.000
_cell.length_b   1.000
_cell.length_c   1.000
_cell.angle_alpha   90.00
_cell.angle_beta   90.00
_cell.angle_gamma   90.00
#
_symmetry.space_group_name_H-M   'P 1'
#
loop_
_entity.id
_entity.type
_entity.pdbx_description
1 polymer ?
#
loop_
_entity_poly.entity_id
_entity_poly.type
_entity_poly.pdbx_seq_one_letter_code
_entity_poly.pdbx_strand_id
1 'polypeptide(L)'
;MGKIPNDSCAIARSLGVLGERWTFLILREAVAGSSRFSEFRSGLGVAPDVLTERLNTLVAYGVMEKVPYREPGERARFSYVLTDAGRELLVVLLALQQWGDKHLPWPDGPSILRQVEGTERPVHVGFIDDDGNEVDESSVALIPTAASPGRK
;
A
#
# COMPACT_ATOMS: atom_id res chain seq x y z
N MET A 1 3.55 -17.73 7.37
CA MET A 1 3.73 -17.41 5.94
C MET A 1 2.39 -17.67 5.26
N GLY A 2 1.67 -16.62 4.87
CA GLY A 2 0.39 -16.77 4.16
C GLY A 2 0.64 -17.48 2.82
N LYS A 3 -0.06 -18.59 2.58
CA LYS A 3 0.04 -19.34 1.32
C LYS A 3 -0.63 -18.49 0.24
N ILE A 4 0.15 -17.86 -0.66
CA ILE A 4 -0.41 -17.15 -1.81
C ILE A 4 -1.26 -18.17 -2.59
N PRO A 5 -2.53 -17.84 -2.91
CA PRO A 5 -3.35 -18.69 -3.76
C PRO A 5 -2.63 -18.98 -5.08
N ASN A 6 -2.56 -20.25 -5.48
CA ASN A 6 -2.11 -20.60 -6.84
C ASN A 6 -3.27 -20.36 -7.82
N ASP A 7 -3.59 -19.09 -8.01
CA ASP A 7 -4.68 -18.58 -8.83
C ASP A 7 -4.07 -17.77 -9.98
N SER A 8 -4.63 -17.90 -11.19
CA SER A 8 -4.31 -17.04 -12.34
C SER A 8 -4.61 -15.55 -12.07
N CYS A 9 -5.55 -15.25 -11.18
CA CYS A 9 -5.95 -13.90 -10.82
C CYS A 9 -4.86 -13.18 -10.00
N ALA A 10 -4.29 -12.12 -10.60
CA ALA A 10 -3.28 -11.30 -9.92
C ALA A 10 -3.83 -10.62 -8.66
N ILE A 11 -5.09 -10.16 -8.67
CA ILE A 11 -5.74 -9.57 -7.50
C ILE A 11 -5.76 -10.56 -6.33
N ALA A 12 -6.15 -11.81 -6.57
CA ALA A 12 -6.19 -12.84 -5.53
C ALA A 12 -4.79 -13.11 -4.94
N ARG A 13 -3.75 -13.14 -5.77
CA ARG A 13 -2.37 -13.29 -5.32
C ARG A 13 -1.90 -12.08 -4.49
N SER A 14 -2.18 -10.87 -4.96
CA SER A 14 -1.87 -9.62 -4.25
C SER A 14 -2.57 -9.57 -2.89
N LEU A 15 -3.82 -10.00 -2.79
CA LEU A 15 -4.55 -10.08 -1.51
C LEU A 15 -3.94 -11.09 -0.53
N GLY A 16 -3.25 -12.14 -1.02
CA GLY A 16 -2.46 -13.03 -0.17
C GLY A 16 -1.31 -12.33 0.56
N VAL A 17 -0.84 -11.19 0.03
CA VAL A 17 0.20 -10.35 0.63
C VAL A 17 -0.41 -9.15 1.33
N LEU A 18 -1.33 -8.43 0.68
CA LEU A 18 -1.83 -7.11 1.08
C LEU A 18 -3.17 -7.15 1.84
N GLY A 19 -3.91 -8.26 1.76
CA GLY A 19 -5.30 -8.34 2.23
C GLY A 19 -5.47 -8.37 3.76
N GLU A 20 -4.38 -8.43 4.52
CA GLU A 20 -4.45 -8.31 5.97
C GLU A 20 -4.59 -6.82 6.37
N ARG A 21 -5.54 -6.54 7.28
CA ARG A 21 -6.01 -5.20 7.66
C ARG A 21 -4.87 -4.21 7.95
N TRP A 22 -3.84 -4.63 8.67
CA TRP A 22 -2.76 -3.75 9.10
C TRP A 22 -1.77 -3.44 7.99
N THR A 23 -1.78 -4.18 6.89
CA THR A 23 -0.82 -3.97 5.78
C THR A 23 -0.92 -2.57 5.21
N PHE A 24 -2.11 -2.13 4.81
CA PHE A 24 -2.29 -0.78 4.25
C PHE A 24 -2.03 0.32 5.29
N LEU A 25 -2.27 0.06 6.58
CA LEU A 25 -1.95 1.01 7.64
C LEU A 25 -0.43 1.12 7.85
N ILE A 26 0.31 0.01 7.82
CA ILE A 26 1.78 0.02 7.85
C ILE A 26 2.34 0.77 6.64
N LEU A 27 1.82 0.51 5.45
CA LEU A 27 2.23 1.21 4.22
C LEU A 27 1.95 2.72 4.33
N ARG A 28 0.80 3.12 4.88
CA ARG A 28 0.47 4.54 5.13
C ARG A 28 1.50 5.21 6.04
N GLU A 29 1.86 4.58 7.17
CA GLU A 29 2.88 5.12 8.07
C GLU A 29 4.26 5.18 7.39
N ALA A 30 4.58 4.20 6.55
CA ALA A 30 5.86 4.17 5.84
C ALA A 30 5.96 5.26 4.77
N VAL A 31 4.88 5.52 4.04
CA VAL A 31 4.77 6.66 3.11
C VAL A 31 4.91 7.98 3.86
N ALA A 32 4.37 8.07 5.09
CA ALA A 32 4.53 9.23 5.96
C ALA A 32 5.94 9.34 6.62
N GLY A 33 6.85 8.39 6.35
CA GLY A 33 8.24 8.44 6.79
C GLY A 33 8.59 7.55 7.98
N SER A 34 7.63 6.81 8.56
CA SER A 34 7.93 5.82 9.59
C SER A 34 8.80 4.70 9.02
N SER A 35 9.86 4.34 9.73
CA SER A 35 10.77 3.26 9.32
C SER A 35 11.13 2.32 10.46
N ARG A 36 10.93 2.72 11.72
CA ARG A 36 11.30 1.91 12.89
C ARG A 36 10.10 1.15 13.42
N PHE A 37 10.34 -0.06 13.96
CA PHE A 37 9.28 -0.87 14.58
C PHE A 37 8.50 -0.09 15.67
N SER A 38 9.20 0.71 16.48
CA SER A 38 8.59 1.52 17.52
C SER A 38 7.68 2.63 16.97
N GLU A 39 8.03 3.22 15.84
CA GLU A 39 7.22 4.24 15.17
C GLU A 39 5.92 3.62 14.66
N PHE A 40 6.00 2.51 13.92
CA PHE A 40 4.82 1.77 13.46
C PHE A 40 3.93 1.34 14.63
N ARG A 41 4.51 0.81 15.72
CA ARG A 41 3.74 0.39 16.89
C ARG A 41 3.02 1.57 17.54
N SER A 42 3.71 2.69 17.70
CA SER A 42 3.16 3.89 18.33
C SER A 42 2.06 4.52 17.47
N GLY A 43 2.24 4.58 16.15
CA GLY A 43 1.27 5.18 15.23
C GLY A 43 0.03 4.31 15.01
N LEU A 44 0.16 2.98 15.06
CA LEU A 44 -0.93 2.06 14.71
C LEU A 44 -1.67 1.48 15.93
N GLY A 45 -1.04 1.43 17.10
CA GLY A 45 -1.61 0.76 18.28
C GLY A 45 -1.82 -0.76 18.11
N VAL A 46 -1.19 -1.36 17.09
CA VAL A 46 -1.28 -2.79 16.78
C VAL A 46 -0.48 -3.63 17.78
N ALA A 47 -0.92 -4.87 18.00
CA ALA A 47 -0.20 -5.83 18.83
C ALA A 47 1.20 -6.13 18.24
N PRO A 48 2.26 -6.25 19.07
CA PRO A 48 3.64 -6.39 18.58
C PRO A 48 3.90 -7.64 17.72
N ASP A 49 3.23 -8.74 18.06
CA ASP A 49 3.27 -10.01 17.33
C ASP A 49 2.67 -9.87 15.93
N VAL A 50 1.49 -9.24 15.83
CA VAL A 50 0.83 -8.93 14.54
C VAL A 50 1.72 -8.02 13.70
N LEU A 51 2.27 -6.94 14.27
CA LEU A 51 3.18 -6.05 13.55
C LEU A 51 4.42 -6.78 13.03
N THR A 52 5.00 -7.65 13.85
CA THR A 52 6.17 -8.46 13.48
C THR A 52 5.85 -9.39 12.31
N GLU A 53 4.72 -10.10 12.36
CA GLU A 53 4.26 -10.97 11.28
C GLU A 53 4.07 -10.18 9.98
N ARG A 54 3.43 -9.01 10.05
CA ARG A 54 3.16 -8.18 8.88
C ARG A 54 4.43 -7.62 8.25
N LEU A 55 5.33 -7.06 9.06
CA LEU A 55 6.61 -6.55 8.55
C LEU A 55 7.46 -7.67 7.95
N ASN A 56 7.50 -8.85 8.57
CA ASN A 56 8.20 -10.00 7.99
C ASN A 56 7.57 -10.45 6.67
N THR A 57 6.23 -10.41 6.55
CA THR A 57 5.53 -10.72 5.29
C THR A 57 5.88 -9.72 4.20
N LEU A 58 5.84 -8.41 4.50
CA LEU A 58 6.18 -7.36 3.53
C LEU A 58 7.65 -7.46 3.07
N VAL A 59 8.55 -7.83 3.98
CA VAL A 59 9.96 -8.08 3.64
C VAL A 59 10.12 -9.32 2.78
N ALA A 60 9.44 -10.42 3.12
CA ALA A 60 9.53 -11.67 2.37
C ALA A 60 9.04 -11.53 0.91
N TYR A 61 8.08 -10.65 0.68
CA TYR A 61 7.54 -10.35 -0.67
C TYR A 61 8.19 -9.14 -1.34
N GLY A 62 9.26 -8.59 -0.77
CA GLY A 62 10.01 -7.49 -1.38
C GLY A 62 9.25 -6.17 -1.47
N VAL A 63 8.18 -5.98 -0.68
CA VAL A 63 7.47 -4.70 -0.53
C VAL A 63 8.28 -3.75 0.36
N MET A 64 8.97 -4.32 1.35
CA MET A 64 9.89 -3.60 2.23
C MET A 64 11.22 -4.33 2.29
N GLU A 65 12.26 -3.63 2.72
CA GLU A 65 13.54 -4.25 3.06
C GLU A 65 13.98 -3.85 4.48
N LYS A 66 14.75 -4.74 5.12
CA LYS A 66 15.36 -4.48 6.43
C LYS A 66 16.73 -3.85 6.24
N VAL A 67 16.86 -2.59 6.62
CA VAL A 67 18.13 -1.86 6.57
C VAL A 67 18.69 -1.76 7.98
N PRO A 68 19.93 -2.24 8.24
CA PRO A 68 20.56 -2.06 9.54
C PRO A 68 20.85 -0.58 9.78
N TYR A 69 20.57 -0.10 10.98
CA TYR A 69 21.02 1.22 11.44
C TYR A 69 21.61 1.11 12.84
N ARG A 70 22.45 2.08 13.19
CA ARG A 70 23.07 2.17 14.49
C ARG A 70 23.15 3.62 14.92
N GLU A 71 22.40 3.96 15.95
CA GLU A 71 22.58 5.22 16.67
C GLU A 71 23.93 5.20 17.42
N PRO A 72 24.63 6.34 17.52
CA PRO A 72 25.88 6.41 18.28
C PRO A 72 25.70 5.90 19.72
N GLY A 73 26.50 4.91 20.12
CA GLY A 73 26.44 4.31 21.46
C GLY A 73 25.40 3.20 21.66
N GLU A 74 24.54 2.92 20.68
CA GLU A 74 23.54 1.85 20.78
C GLU A 74 23.91 0.55 20.03
N ARG A 75 23.14 -0.50 20.31
CA ARG A 75 23.15 -1.77 19.54
C ARG A 75 22.55 -1.53 18.15
N ALA A 76 23.03 -2.28 17.16
CA ALA A 76 22.45 -2.26 15.82
C ALA A 76 20.97 -2.68 15.87
N ARG A 77 20.14 -1.91 15.17
CA ARG A 77 18.69 -2.14 15.00
C ARG A 77 18.38 -2.21 13.51
N PHE A 78 17.13 -2.51 13.17
CA PHE A 78 16.66 -2.54 11.78
C PHE A 78 15.57 -1.50 11.56
N SER A 79 15.68 -0.79 10.44
CA SER A 79 14.61 -0.02 9.84
C SER A 79 13.97 -0.83 8.71
N TYR A 80 12.71 -0.54 8.43
CA TYR A 80 11.92 -1.10 7.35
C TYR A 80 11.64 0.03 6.38
N VAL A 81 12.16 -0.08 5.15
CA VAL A 81 11.99 0.95 4.12
C VAL A 81 11.27 0.34 2.92
N LEU A 82 10.46 1.16 2.24
CA LEU A 82 9.77 0.74 1.02
C LEU A 82 10.80 0.54 -0.10
N THR A 83 10.70 -0.62 -0.76
CA THR A 83 11.36 -0.88 -2.05
C THR A 83 10.61 -0.15 -3.18
N ASP A 84 11.10 -0.24 -4.41
CA ASP A 84 10.38 0.29 -5.57
C ASP A 84 8.98 -0.32 -5.72
N ALA A 85 8.88 -1.66 -5.57
CA ALA A 85 7.59 -2.35 -5.56
C ALA A 85 6.67 -1.88 -4.42
N GLY A 86 7.23 -1.53 -3.26
CA GLY A 86 6.47 -0.95 -2.15
C GLY A 86 5.98 0.47 -2.42
N ARG A 87 6.77 1.28 -3.13
CA ARG A 87 6.42 2.65 -3.51
C ARG A 87 5.30 2.69 -4.55
N GLU A 88 5.28 1.73 -5.47
CA GLU A 88 4.19 1.59 -6.45
C GLU A 88 2.82 1.40 -5.80
N LEU A 89 2.75 0.86 -4.57
CA LEU A 89 1.49 0.71 -3.83
C LEU A 89 0.87 2.04 -3.36
N LEU A 90 1.57 3.16 -3.51
CA LEU A 90 1.01 4.48 -3.21
C LEU A 90 -0.29 4.73 -4.00
N VAL A 91 -0.34 4.32 -5.26
CA VAL A 91 -1.56 4.50 -6.08
C VAL A 91 -2.74 3.72 -5.51
N VAL A 92 -2.50 2.50 -4.99
CA VAL A 92 -3.53 1.66 -4.37
C VAL A 92 -4.01 2.28 -3.06
N LEU A 93 -3.09 2.80 -2.25
CA LEU A 93 -3.42 3.45 -0.98
C LEU A 93 -4.25 4.72 -1.20
N LEU A 94 -3.89 5.54 -2.18
CA LEU A 94 -4.61 6.76 -2.51
C LEU A 94 -5.95 6.48 -3.20
N ALA A 95 -6.06 5.40 -3.98
CA ALA A 95 -7.36 4.94 -4.51
C ALA A 95 -8.31 4.53 -3.37
N LEU A 96 -7.80 3.79 -2.38
CA LEU A 96 -8.56 3.41 -1.19
C LEU A 96 -8.99 4.64 -0.38
N GLN A 97 -8.09 5.61 -0.20
CA GLN A 97 -8.41 6.89 0.46
C GLN A 97 -9.48 7.66 -0.32
N GLN A 98 -9.35 7.79 -1.63
CA GLN A 98 -10.33 8.49 -2.48
C GLN A 98 -11.72 7.87 -2.38
N TRP A 99 -11.81 6.54 -2.36
CA TRP A 99 -13.08 5.85 -2.12
C TRP A 99 -13.63 6.14 -0.71
N GLY A 100 -12.76 6.10 0.31
CA GLY A 100 -13.11 6.40 1.70
C GLY A 100 -13.61 7.83 1.89
N ASP A 101 -12.92 8.83 1.34
CA ASP A 101 -13.30 10.23 1.41
C ASP A 101 -14.71 10.48 0.84
N LYS A 102 -15.07 9.75 -0.23
CA LYS A 102 -16.36 9.88 -0.92
C LYS A 102 -17.50 9.13 -0.21
N HIS A 103 -17.24 7.93 0.29
CA HIS A 103 -18.29 7.01 0.75
C HIS A 103 -18.36 6.84 2.27
N LEU A 104 -17.28 7.18 2.97
CA LEU A 104 -17.15 7.15 4.43
C LEU A 104 -16.57 8.49 4.93
N PRO A 105 -17.20 9.63 4.58
CA PRO A 105 -16.64 10.94 4.90
C PRO A 105 -16.53 11.13 6.41
N TRP A 106 -15.40 11.65 6.85
CA TRP A 106 -15.24 12.13 8.21
C TRP A 106 -15.83 13.55 8.34
N PRO A 107 -16.51 13.91 9.44
CA PRO A 107 -17.15 15.22 9.58
C PRO A 107 -16.22 16.42 9.36
N ASP A 108 -14.95 16.30 9.76
CA ASP A 108 -13.94 17.36 9.64
C ASP A 108 -13.21 17.35 8.29
N GLY A 109 -13.59 16.46 7.37
CA GLY A 109 -12.96 16.31 6.06
C GLY A 109 -11.85 15.24 6.00
N PRO A 110 -11.18 15.11 4.85
CA PRO A 110 -10.15 14.08 4.64
C PRO A 110 -8.92 14.33 5.50
N SER A 111 -8.31 13.26 6.00
CA SER A 111 -7.09 13.35 6.83
C SER A 111 -5.84 13.78 6.04
N ILE A 112 -5.85 13.62 4.72
CA ILE A 112 -4.77 14.04 3.81
C ILE A 112 -5.40 14.55 2.52
N LEU A 113 -4.97 15.72 2.06
CA LEU A 113 -5.30 16.23 0.72
C LEU A 113 -4.26 15.74 -0.28
N ARG A 114 -4.73 15.26 -1.44
CA ARG A 114 -3.90 14.90 -2.58
C ARG A 114 -3.83 16.11 -3.50
N GLN A 115 -2.65 16.67 -3.70
CA GLN A 115 -2.44 17.87 -4.51
C GLN A 115 -1.17 17.77 -5.34
N VAL A 116 -1.11 18.52 -6.44
CA VAL A 116 0.11 18.67 -7.23
C VAL A 116 1.12 19.46 -6.40
N GLU A 117 2.32 18.91 -6.25
CA GLU A 117 3.39 19.49 -5.44
C GLU A 117 3.62 20.97 -5.79
N GLY A 118 3.69 21.82 -4.76
CA GLY A 118 3.84 23.27 -4.89
C GLY A 118 2.58 24.02 -5.33
N THR A 119 1.41 23.36 -5.38
CA THR A 119 0.13 24.00 -5.73
C THR A 119 -1.02 23.50 -4.85
N GLU A 120 -2.19 24.14 -4.94
CA GLU A 120 -3.42 23.68 -4.29
C GLU A 120 -4.31 22.82 -5.20
N ARG A 121 -3.86 22.51 -6.42
CA ARG A 121 -4.66 21.77 -7.39
C ARG A 121 -4.80 20.32 -6.93
N PRO A 122 -6.04 19.80 -6.76
CA PRO A 122 -6.25 18.45 -6.28
C PRO A 122 -5.76 17.41 -7.29
N VAL A 123 -5.32 16.26 -6.78
CA VAL A 123 -4.93 15.08 -7.55
C VAL A 123 -5.88 13.93 -7.22
N HIS A 124 -6.35 13.27 -8.26
CA HIS A 124 -7.26 12.13 -8.18
C HIS A 124 -6.58 10.89 -8.75
N VAL A 125 -6.93 9.73 -8.21
CA VAL A 125 -6.55 8.45 -8.82
C VAL A 125 -7.56 8.11 -9.90
N GLY A 126 -7.09 7.80 -11.10
CA GLY A 126 -7.88 7.47 -12.28
C GLY A 126 -7.13 6.53 -13.23
N PHE A 127 -7.71 6.27 -14.40
CA PHE A 127 -7.08 5.45 -15.44
C PHE A 127 -6.36 6.33 -16.45
N ILE A 128 -5.21 5.85 -16.92
CA ILE A 128 -4.43 6.49 -17.98
C ILE A 128 -4.13 5.46 -19.07
N ASP A 129 -4.17 5.87 -20.33
CA ASP A 129 -3.75 5.04 -21.47
C ASP A 129 -2.23 5.13 -21.74
N ASP A 130 -1.76 4.38 -22.73
CA ASP A 130 -0.33 4.33 -23.10
C ASP A 130 0.20 5.67 -23.65
N ASP A 131 -0.69 6.55 -24.10
CA ASP A 131 -0.38 7.90 -24.57
C ASP A 131 -0.40 8.95 -23.43
N GLY A 132 -0.76 8.52 -22.22
CA GLY A 132 -0.85 9.36 -21.03
C GLY A 132 -2.15 10.16 -20.92
N ASN A 133 -3.17 9.85 -21.73
CA ASN A 133 -4.47 10.48 -21.63
C ASN A 133 -5.28 9.85 -20.49
N GLU A 134 -6.05 10.69 -19.79
CA GLU A 134 -7.02 10.19 -18.82
C GLU A 134 -8.16 9.45 -19.51
N VAL A 135 -8.51 8.28 -18.98
CA VAL A 135 -9.61 7.43 -19.45
C VAL A 135 -10.70 7.41 -18.39
N ASP A 136 -11.91 7.81 -18.76
CA ASP A 136 -13.07 7.73 -17.88
C ASP A 136 -13.37 6.26 -17.50
N GLU A 137 -13.74 6.01 -16.24
CA GLU A 137 -14.02 4.66 -15.73
C GLU A 137 -15.08 3.92 -16.57
N SER A 138 -16.10 4.63 -17.08
CA SER A 138 -17.14 4.02 -17.94
C SER A 138 -16.63 3.57 -19.31
N SER A 139 -15.47 4.07 -19.73
CA SER A 139 -14.80 3.72 -20.98
C SER A 139 -13.74 2.63 -20.82
N VAL A 140 -13.45 2.19 -19.59
CA VAL A 140 -12.49 1.11 -19.33
C VAL A 140 -13.12 -0.25 -19.62
N ALA A 141 -12.62 -0.94 -20.64
CA ALA A 141 -13.05 -2.28 -20.99
C ALA A 141 -12.19 -3.35 -20.30
N LEU A 142 -12.82 -4.25 -19.53
CA LEU A 142 -12.17 -5.42 -18.95
C LEU A 142 -12.30 -6.62 -19.88
N ILE A 143 -11.29 -6.85 -20.71
CA ILE A 143 -11.27 -7.96 -21.68
C ILE A 143 -10.55 -9.18 -21.05
N PRO A 144 -11.24 -10.32 -20.80
CA PRO A 144 -10.59 -11.53 -20.32
C PRO A 144 -9.57 -12.08 -21.33
N THR A 145 -8.41 -12.51 -20.84
CA THR A 145 -7.38 -13.16 -21.67
C THR A 145 -7.46 -14.68 -21.57
N ALA A 146 -6.68 -15.40 -22.38
CA ALA A 146 -6.55 -16.86 -22.30
C ALA A 146 -6.07 -17.36 -20.92
N ALA A 147 -5.42 -16.50 -20.14
CA ALA A 147 -4.97 -16.81 -18.78
C ALA A 147 -6.05 -16.55 -17.71
N SER A 148 -7.20 -15.99 -18.08
CA SER A 148 -8.30 -15.75 -17.12
C SER A 148 -8.82 -17.09 -16.60
N PRO A 149 -9.02 -17.25 -15.27
CA PRO A 149 -9.59 -18.47 -14.73
C PRO A 149 -10.95 -18.68 -15.39
N GLY A 150 -11.07 -19.74 -16.20
CA GLY A 150 -12.31 -20.05 -16.90
C GLY A 150 -13.47 -20.06 -15.90
N ARG A 151 -14.57 -19.39 -16.23
CA ARG A 151 -15.82 -19.46 -15.48
C ARG A 151 -16.16 -20.95 -15.34
N LYS A 152 -15.98 -21.51 -14.14
CA LYS A 152 -16.62 -22.78 -13.79
C LYS A 152 -18.09 -22.54 -13.56
#